data_AF-A0A9P9D717-F1
#
_entry.id   AF-A0A9P9D717-F1
#
_cell.length_a   1.000
_cell.length_b   1.000
_cell.length_c   1.000
_cell.angle_alpha   90.00
_cell.angle_beta   90.00
_cell.angle_gamma   90.00
#
_symmetry.space_group_name_H-M   'P 1'
#
loop_
_entity.id
_entity.type
_entity.pdbx_description
1 polymer ?
#
loop_
_entity_poly.entity_id
_entity_poly.type
_entity_poly.pdbx_seq_one_letter_code
_entity_poly.pdbx_strand_id
1 'polypeptide(L)'
;MCATFNIGLQLLPAELLRLVASHSDTNTFLALAGLNRKARSVLGHQLRLVYLHKKTPKVKALLQFTEALEVAQKIPAKIINLPIFELGLRIPRLPETERQSAQDAWLKVARDLEPKSMELHYLCLAALYGVMNPLSAPKLAIQGGIDVVTVAEKFGVEMENIITLEEEAINGLAGLAVREGENVRAVAERFGIVGKSSLRKLEVEAINGLAGQAVREGENVQAVTERFGIVGKSSLYTLEFDAVNGLAGLAVREGENVQAVAERFGIVGKSSLRKLEVEAINGLAGQAVREGESVQAVAERFGIVGEATLHLLEMIVWCNQHR
;
A
#
# COMPACT_ATOMS: atom_id res chain seq x y z
N MET A 1 40.59 48.53 9.67
CA MET A 1 40.81 47.43 10.64
C MET A 1 39.88 46.21 10.45
N CYS A 2 39.12 46.10 9.34
CA CYS A 2 38.16 44.98 9.15
C CYS A 2 38.65 43.81 8.26
N ALA A 3 39.82 43.92 7.61
CA ALA A 3 40.29 42.87 6.69
C ALA A 3 41.00 41.70 7.41
N THR A 4 41.70 41.97 8.51
CA THR A 4 42.50 40.98 9.25
C THR A 4 41.67 40.04 10.13
N PHE A 5 40.47 40.45 10.56
CA PHE A 5 39.58 39.58 11.37
C PHE A 5 38.94 38.44 10.54
N ASN A 6 38.86 38.62 9.22
CA ASN A 6 38.13 37.70 8.34
C ASN A 6 38.91 36.42 8.02
N ILE A 7 40.25 36.45 8.12
CA ILE A 7 41.12 35.30 7.83
C ILE A 7 41.06 34.28 8.98
N GLY A 8 40.98 34.75 10.23
CA GLY A 8 40.95 33.87 11.41
C GLY A 8 39.70 32.99 11.49
N LEU A 9 38.54 33.53 11.10
CA LEU A 9 37.27 32.80 11.17
C LEU A 9 37.18 31.63 10.18
N GLN A 10 37.89 31.68 9.06
CA GLN A 10 37.89 30.61 8.07
C GLN A 10 38.66 29.37 8.52
N LEU A 11 39.62 29.55 9.44
CA LEU A 11 40.48 28.49 9.97
C LEU A 11 39.91 27.83 11.22
N LEU A 12 38.78 28.32 11.75
CA LEU A 12 38.19 27.74 12.96
C LEU A 12 37.83 26.25 12.76
N PRO A 13 38.08 25.41 13.78
CA PRO A 13 37.46 24.10 13.93
C PRO A 13 35.93 24.18 13.88
N ALA A 14 35.28 23.11 13.46
CA ALA A 14 33.83 23.09 13.28
C ALA A 14 33.07 23.37 14.58
N GLU A 15 33.62 22.90 15.70
CA GLU A 15 33.10 23.02 17.05
C GLU A 15 33.11 24.49 17.51
N LEU A 16 34.23 25.18 17.31
CA LEU A 16 34.35 26.61 17.64
C LEU A 16 33.48 27.47 16.73
N LEU A 17 33.37 27.11 15.45
CA LEU A 17 32.49 27.82 14.53
C LEU A 17 31.01 27.69 14.95
N ARG A 18 30.58 26.50 15.36
CA ARG A 18 29.23 26.28 15.92
C ARG A 18 29.01 27.06 17.21
N LEU A 19 30.01 27.10 18.08
CA LEU A 19 29.94 27.83 19.35
C LEU A 19 29.85 29.35 19.15
N VAL A 20 30.64 29.92 18.24
CA VAL A 20 30.57 31.35 17.90
C VAL A 20 29.20 31.66 17.27
N ALA A 21 28.76 30.80 16.35
CA ALA A 21 27.48 30.96 15.68
C ALA A 21 26.30 30.89 16.68
N SER A 22 26.34 30.00 17.68
CA SER A 22 25.26 29.86 18.67
C SER A 22 25.11 31.05 19.62
N HIS A 23 26.13 31.89 19.75
CA HIS A 23 26.11 33.11 20.59
C HIS A 23 25.97 34.39 19.77
N SER A 24 25.82 34.28 18.44
CA SER A 24 25.67 35.41 17.53
C SER A 24 24.21 35.72 17.25
N ASP A 25 23.89 36.98 16.97
CA ASP A 25 22.55 37.34 16.49
C ASP A 25 22.28 36.75 15.09
N THR A 26 21.01 36.69 14.70
CA THR A 26 20.55 36.14 13.42
C THR A 26 21.31 36.70 12.21
N ASN A 27 21.61 38.00 12.15
CA ASN A 27 22.29 38.57 10.99
C ASN A 27 23.78 38.20 10.98
N THR A 28 24.41 38.21 12.14
CA THR A 28 25.80 37.74 12.31
C THR A 28 25.94 36.25 11.98
N PHE A 29 24.99 35.42 12.41
CA PHE A 29 24.93 34.00 12.07
C PHE A 29 24.86 33.79 10.54
N LEU A 30 23.98 34.52 9.85
CA LEU A 30 23.83 34.44 8.40
C LEU A 30 25.12 34.85 7.67
N ALA A 31 25.78 35.90 8.16
CA ALA A 31 27.07 36.34 7.64
C ALA A 31 28.15 35.25 7.84
N LEU A 32 28.23 34.65 9.03
CA LEU A 32 29.16 33.55 9.35
C LEU A 32 28.97 32.33 8.44
N ALA A 33 27.72 31.90 8.23
CA ALA A 33 27.40 30.80 7.34
C ALA A 33 27.63 31.12 5.85
N GLY A 34 27.68 32.41 5.50
CA GLY A 34 28.00 32.93 4.18
C GLY A 34 29.50 33.00 3.87
N LEU A 35 30.39 32.93 4.88
CA LEU A 35 31.82 33.19 4.73
C LEU A 35 32.53 32.26 3.73
N ASN A 36 32.28 30.95 3.80
CA ASN A 36 32.87 29.97 2.88
C ASN A 36 32.10 28.64 2.87
N ARG A 37 32.51 27.70 1.99
CA ARG A 37 31.85 26.39 1.83
C ARG A 37 31.92 25.52 3.09
N LYS A 38 33.02 25.56 3.84
CA LYS A 38 33.20 24.82 5.11
C LYS A 38 32.22 25.33 6.16
N ALA A 39 32.15 26.64 6.37
CA ALA A 39 31.23 27.27 7.30
C ALA A 39 29.77 26.98 6.95
N ARG A 40 29.41 27.07 5.67
CA ARG A 40 28.08 26.72 5.18
C ARG A 40 27.74 25.24 5.40
N SER A 41 28.71 24.35 5.28
CA SER A 41 28.53 22.92 5.55
C SER A 41 28.33 22.65 7.05
N VAL A 42 29.17 23.26 7.89
CA VAL A 42 29.16 23.08 9.35
C VAL A 42 27.91 23.68 9.99
N LEU A 43 27.50 24.87 9.53
CA LEU A 43 26.36 25.63 10.04
C LEU A 43 25.08 25.36 9.24
N GLY A 44 25.11 24.49 8.23
CA GLY A 44 24.02 24.32 7.27
C GLY A 44 22.67 23.98 7.90
N HIS A 45 22.66 23.23 8.99
CA HIS A 45 21.43 22.92 9.75
C HIS A 45 20.88 24.15 10.47
N GLN A 46 21.73 24.85 11.24
CA GLN A 46 21.36 26.06 11.98
C GLN A 46 20.99 27.22 11.04
N LEU A 47 21.64 27.31 9.87
CA LEU A 47 21.31 28.26 8.81
C LEU A 47 19.88 28.08 8.30
N ARG A 48 19.46 26.83 8.10
CA ARG A 48 18.07 26.53 7.70
C ARG A 48 17.07 26.94 8.79
N LEU A 49 17.38 26.71 10.07
CA LEU A 49 16.54 27.13 11.20
C LEU A 49 16.44 28.66 11.32
N VAL A 50 17.56 29.37 11.15
CA VAL A 50 17.61 30.84 11.20
C VAL A 50 16.85 31.47 10.04
N TYR A 51 16.98 30.93 8.82
CA TYR A 51 16.17 31.36 7.68
C TYR A 51 14.68 31.17 7.93
N LEU A 52 14.30 30.02 8.50
CA LEU A 52 12.93 29.73 8.85
C LEU A 52 12.40 30.72 9.89
N HIS A 53 13.11 30.91 11.01
CA HIS A 53 12.68 31.81 12.09
C HIS A 53 12.58 33.26 11.65
N LYS A 54 13.47 33.71 10.74
CA LYS A 54 13.42 35.06 10.17
C LYS A 54 12.25 35.26 9.23
N LYS A 55 11.84 34.20 8.51
CA LYS A 55 10.80 34.24 7.47
C LYS A 55 9.42 33.80 7.95
N THR A 56 9.33 33.11 9.08
CA THR A 56 8.09 32.58 9.68
C THR A 56 7.98 33.04 11.15
N PRO A 57 7.49 34.27 11.40
CA PRO A 57 7.29 34.76 12.77
C PRO A 57 6.32 33.86 13.54
N LYS A 58 6.24 34.03 14.87
CA LYS A 58 5.47 33.20 15.81
C LYS A 58 4.07 32.90 15.25
N VAL A 59 3.87 31.66 14.80
CA VAL A 59 2.61 31.18 14.25
C VAL A 59 1.65 30.96 15.42
N LYS A 60 0.60 31.77 15.50
CA LYS A 60 -0.42 31.71 16.56
C LYS A 60 -1.84 31.47 16.03
N ALA A 61 -2.05 31.63 14.72
CA ALA A 61 -3.33 31.45 14.06
C ALA A 61 -3.14 30.75 12.70
N LEU A 62 -4.21 30.11 12.20
CA LEU A 62 -4.24 29.37 10.94
C LEU A 62 -3.75 30.20 9.75
N LEU A 63 -4.18 31.47 9.64
CA LEU A 63 -3.76 32.35 8.55
C LEU A 63 -2.23 32.48 8.49
N GLN A 64 -1.60 32.69 9.66
CA GLN A 64 -0.15 32.81 9.78
C GLN A 64 0.56 31.49 9.49
N PHE A 65 -0.09 30.36 9.80
CA PHE A 65 0.42 29.02 9.49
C PHE A 65 0.43 28.78 7.98
N THR A 66 -0.66 29.11 7.29
CA THR A 66 -0.78 28.98 5.84
C THR A 66 0.21 29.90 5.11
N GLU A 67 0.32 31.16 5.54
CA GLU A 67 1.34 32.09 5.02
C GLU A 67 2.76 31.55 5.21
N ALA A 68 3.05 30.97 6.38
CA ALA A 68 4.35 30.38 6.66
C ALA A 68 4.62 29.14 5.77
N LEU A 69 3.60 28.33 5.49
CA LEU A 69 3.67 27.21 4.56
C LEU A 69 3.95 27.67 3.13
N GLU A 70 3.28 28.71 2.65
CA GLU A 70 3.54 29.28 1.31
C GLU A 70 4.96 29.82 1.18
N VAL A 71 5.47 30.46 2.24
CA VAL A 71 6.85 30.93 2.29
C VAL A 71 7.83 29.77 2.30
N ALA A 72 7.53 28.70 3.04
CA ALA A 72 8.36 27.50 3.09
C ALA A 72 8.41 26.77 1.74
N GLN A 73 7.31 26.74 0.98
CA GLN A 73 7.26 26.18 -0.38
C GLN A 73 8.17 26.88 -1.39
N LYS A 74 8.50 28.15 -1.16
CA LYS A 74 9.44 28.91 -2.00
C LYS A 74 10.91 28.58 -1.70
N ILE A 75 11.19 27.75 -0.69
CA ILE A 75 12.54 27.33 -0.33
C ILE A 75 13.00 26.23 -1.29
N PRO A 76 14.28 26.24 -1.74
CA PRO A 76 14.79 25.21 -2.65
C PRO A 76 14.58 23.78 -2.12
N ALA A 77 14.19 22.86 -3.01
CA ALA A 77 13.84 21.47 -2.68
C ALA A 77 14.92 20.72 -1.86
N LYS A 78 16.20 21.04 -2.06
CA LYS A 78 17.31 20.44 -1.30
C LYS A 78 17.27 20.72 0.21
N ILE A 79 16.52 21.76 0.64
CA ILE A 79 16.53 22.24 2.02
C ILE A 79 15.15 22.56 2.60
N ILE A 80 14.06 22.46 1.82
CA ILE A 80 12.66 22.73 2.22
C ILE A 80 12.14 21.80 3.32
N ASN A 81 12.67 20.59 3.33
CA ASN A 81 12.48 19.49 4.25
C ASN A 81 12.35 19.88 5.74
N LEU A 82 13.33 20.63 6.25
CA LEU A 82 13.40 21.02 7.66
C LEU A 82 12.44 22.18 8.00
N PRO A 83 12.35 23.26 7.19
CA PRO A 83 11.29 24.27 7.27
C PRO A 83 9.88 23.73 7.43
N ILE A 84 9.47 22.81 6.54
CA ILE A 84 8.12 22.28 6.54
C ILE A 84 7.85 21.50 7.82
N PHE A 85 8.84 20.78 8.33
CA PHE A 85 8.72 20.09 9.62
C PHE A 85 8.56 20.99 10.83
N GLU A 86 9.42 22.00 10.95
CA GLU A 86 9.34 22.95 12.06
C GLU A 86 8.00 23.70 12.07
N LEU A 87 7.37 23.87 10.90
CA LEU A 87 6.00 24.33 10.83
C LEU A 87 5.02 23.27 11.36
N GLY A 88 5.14 22.01 10.94
CA GLY A 88 4.33 20.90 11.49
C GLY A 88 4.36 20.83 13.03
N LEU A 89 5.53 21.03 13.65
CA LEU A 89 5.68 21.10 15.11
C LEU A 89 4.92 22.25 15.80
N ARG A 90 4.46 23.25 15.04
CA ARG A 90 3.71 24.40 15.57
C ARG A 90 2.20 24.19 15.54
N ILE A 91 1.69 23.18 14.81
CA ILE A 91 0.25 22.88 14.75
C ILE A 91 -0.41 22.76 16.14
N PRO A 92 0.19 22.07 17.15
CA PRO A 92 -0.42 21.96 18.49
C PRO A 92 -0.58 23.30 19.21
N ARG A 93 0.24 24.30 18.84
CA ARG A 93 0.24 25.63 19.43
C ARG A 93 -0.88 26.51 18.85
N LEU A 94 -1.55 26.06 17.80
CA LEU A 94 -2.72 26.73 17.24
C LEU A 94 -3.97 26.49 18.13
N PRO A 95 -4.97 27.40 18.07
CA PRO A 95 -6.28 27.17 18.66
C PRO A 95 -6.86 25.83 18.20
N GLU A 96 -7.53 25.11 19.10
CA GLU A 96 -8.04 23.76 18.84
C GLU A 96 -8.96 23.69 17.62
N THR A 97 -9.82 24.71 17.45
CA THR A 97 -10.72 24.87 16.30
C THR A 97 -10.02 25.01 14.95
N GLU A 98 -8.71 25.27 14.94
CA GLU A 98 -7.92 25.54 13.73
C GLU A 98 -6.92 24.42 13.40
N ARG A 99 -6.69 23.48 14.32
CA ARG A 99 -5.62 22.46 14.19
C ARG A 99 -5.84 21.52 13.00
N GLN A 100 -7.08 21.08 12.78
CA GLN A 100 -7.40 20.16 11.68
C GLN A 100 -7.11 20.79 10.31
N SER A 101 -7.57 22.03 10.09
CA SER A 101 -7.33 22.75 8.84
C SER A 101 -5.84 23.03 8.61
N ALA A 102 -5.08 23.32 9.67
CA ALA A 102 -3.63 23.47 9.58
C ALA A 102 -2.94 22.14 9.23
N GLN A 103 -3.40 21.03 9.81
CA GLN A 103 -2.89 19.69 9.52
C GLN A 103 -3.14 19.29 8.06
N ASP A 104 -4.35 19.50 7.54
CA ASP A 104 -4.69 19.16 6.16
C ASP A 104 -3.86 19.98 5.16
N ALA A 105 -3.68 21.28 5.42
CA ALA A 105 -2.84 22.17 4.61
C ALA A 105 -1.36 21.74 4.65
N TRP A 106 -0.85 21.36 5.81
CA TRP A 106 0.52 20.88 5.98
C TRP A 106 0.77 19.54 5.28
N LEU A 107 -0.14 18.57 5.44
CA LEU A 107 -0.05 17.25 4.83
C LEU A 107 -0.02 17.33 3.31
N LYS A 108 -0.81 18.22 2.71
CA LYS A 108 -0.79 18.47 1.27
C LYS A 108 0.61 18.84 0.78
N VAL A 109 1.28 19.75 1.48
CA VAL A 109 2.63 20.22 1.11
C VAL A 109 3.70 19.17 1.41
N ALA A 110 3.56 18.42 2.51
CA ALA A 110 4.52 17.40 2.90
C ALA A 110 4.58 16.23 1.90
N ARG A 111 3.44 15.83 1.33
CA ARG A 111 3.34 14.75 0.33
C ARG A 111 4.07 15.07 -0.98
N ASP A 112 4.22 16.34 -1.31
CA ASP A 112 4.90 16.79 -2.52
C ASP A 112 6.44 16.80 -2.36
N LEU A 113 6.98 16.48 -1.17
CA LEU A 113 8.42 16.42 -0.89
C LEU A 113 8.98 15.00 -0.98
N GLU A 114 10.22 14.83 -1.47
CA GLU A 114 10.85 13.51 -1.60
C GLU A 114 10.91 12.73 -0.25
N PRO A 115 10.53 11.44 -0.22
CA PRO A 115 9.66 10.95 0.88
C PRO A 115 10.39 10.18 1.99
N LYS A 116 11.43 9.40 1.65
CA LYS A 116 11.69 8.15 2.40
C LYS A 116 12.26 8.27 3.83
N SER A 117 12.91 9.38 4.21
CA SER A 117 13.58 9.49 5.52
C SER A 117 13.00 10.56 6.46
N MET A 118 12.19 11.45 5.93
CA MET A 118 11.66 12.60 6.68
C MET A 118 10.29 12.34 7.28
N GLU A 119 9.40 11.69 6.53
CA GLU A 119 8.03 11.43 6.97
C GLU A 119 8.02 10.60 8.27
N LEU A 120 8.89 9.59 8.38
CA LEU A 120 9.11 8.83 9.61
C LEU A 120 9.55 9.71 10.78
N HIS A 121 10.54 10.57 10.55
CA HIS A 121 11.08 11.42 11.61
C HIS A 121 10.00 12.37 12.15
N TYR A 122 9.11 12.85 11.29
CA TYR A 122 8.09 13.84 11.64
C TYR A 122 6.83 13.20 12.25
N LEU A 123 6.46 12.01 11.81
CA LEU A 123 5.43 11.20 12.45
C LEU A 123 5.87 10.72 13.85
N CYS A 124 7.13 10.30 14.00
CA CYS A 124 7.74 9.99 15.31
C CYS A 124 7.64 11.17 16.28
N LEU A 125 7.98 12.38 15.84
CA LEU A 125 7.97 13.56 16.70
C LEU A 125 6.55 14.04 17.03
N ALA A 126 5.62 14.00 16.07
CA ALA A 126 4.23 14.33 16.33
C ALA A 126 3.58 13.37 17.34
N ALA A 127 3.91 12.07 17.32
CA ALA A 127 3.48 11.12 18.34
C ALA A 127 4.14 11.36 19.71
N LEU A 128 5.47 11.57 19.74
CA LEU A 128 6.22 11.81 20.98
C LEU A 128 5.74 13.06 21.75
N TYR A 129 5.22 14.06 21.04
CA TYR A 129 4.71 15.29 21.65
C TYR A 129 3.18 15.30 21.84
N GLY A 130 2.51 14.14 21.75
CA GLY A 130 1.08 14.00 22.04
C GLY A 130 0.15 14.74 21.06
N VAL A 131 0.65 15.04 19.87
CA VAL A 131 -0.09 15.74 18.80
C VAL A 131 -0.99 14.77 18.05
N MET A 132 -0.68 13.47 18.11
CA MET A 132 -1.46 12.40 17.52
C MET A 132 -1.64 11.28 18.52
N ASN A 133 -2.72 10.50 18.37
CA ASN A 133 -2.90 9.24 19.08
C ASN A 133 -1.65 8.36 18.82
N PRO A 134 -1.09 7.66 19.84
CA PRO A 134 0.09 6.80 19.70
C PRO A 134 -0.01 5.77 18.57
N LEU A 135 -1.23 5.36 18.16
CA LEU A 135 -1.44 4.46 17.03
C LEU A 135 -1.50 5.16 15.65
N SER A 136 -1.66 6.48 15.60
CA SER A 136 -1.77 7.22 14.34
C SER A 136 -0.43 7.37 13.61
N ALA A 137 0.68 7.56 14.33
CA ALA A 137 1.99 7.71 13.70
C ALA A 137 2.53 6.41 13.07
N PRO A 138 2.43 5.23 13.73
CA PRO A 138 2.71 3.95 13.09
C PRO A 138 1.91 3.74 11.81
N LYS A 139 0.59 4.00 11.83
CA LYS A 139 -0.28 3.86 10.66
C LYS A 139 0.13 4.77 9.50
N LEU A 140 0.39 6.04 9.78
CA LEU A 140 0.85 6.99 8.76
C LEU A 140 2.20 6.58 8.16
N ALA A 141 3.11 6.01 8.97
CA ALA A 141 4.39 5.50 8.48
C ALA A 141 4.20 4.32 7.52
N ILE A 142 3.29 3.39 7.85
CA ILE A 142 2.90 2.30 6.96
C ILE A 142 2.29 2.81 5.66
N GLN A 143 1.40 3.81 5.74
CA GLN A 143 0.80 4.45 4.56
C GLN A 143 1.84 5.15 3.68
N GLY A 144 2.93 5.65 4.27
CA GLY A 144 4.11 6.17 3.56
C GLY A 144 5.02 5.08 2.97
N GLY A 145 4.67 3.80 3.13
CA GLY A 145 5.36 2.67 2.52
C GLY A 145 6.55 2.13 3.30
N ILE A 146 6.62 2.40 4.60
CA ILE A 146 7.62 1.78 5.47
C ILE A 146 7.13 0.40 5.91
N ASP A 147 8.07 -0.55 5.99
CA ASP A 147 7.76 -1.91 6.41
C ASP A 147 7.29 -1.98 7.87
N VAL A 148 6.38 -2.91 8.12
CA VAL A 148 5.69 -3.08 9.40
C VAL A 148 6.65 -3.38 10.53
N VAL A 149 7.70 -4.16 10.28
CA VAL A 149 8.68 -4.54 11.30
C VAL A 149 9.48 -3.32 11.75
N THR A 150 10.01 -2.53 10.82
CA THR A 150 10.72 -1.28 11.12
C THR A 150 9.84 -0.29 11.88
N VAL A 151 8.56 -0.17 11.51
CA VAL A 151 7.62 0.69 12.24
C VAL A 151 7.40 0.14 13.65
N ALA A 152 7.16 -1.16 13.82
CA ALA A 152 6.93 -1.76 15.12
C ALA A 152 8.13 -1.56 16.06
N GLU A 153 9.36 -1.81 15.58
CA GLU A 153 10.59 -1.61 16.34
C GLU A 153 10.81 -0.15 16.74
N LYS A 154 10.64 0.79 15.81
CA LYS A 154 10.88 2.23 16.07
C LYS A 154 9.88 2.86 17.02
N PHE A 155 8.63 2.40 16.97
CA PHE A 155 7.54 2.97 17.77
C PHE A 155 7.23 2.15 19.03
N GLY A 156 7.95 1.04 19.27
CA GLY A 156 7.71 0.16 20.41
C GLY A 156 6.32 -0.46 20.40
N VAL A 157 5.83 -0.82 19.22
CA VAL A 157 4.48 -1.40 19.06
C VAL A 157 4.51 -2.86 19.50
N GLU A 158 3.63 -3.21 20.44
CA GLU A 158 3.48 -4.57 20.92
C GLU A 158 3.00 -5.52 19.82
N MET A 159 3.37 -6.81 19.93
CA MET A 159 3.05 -7.85 18.93
C MET A 159 1.55 -7.94 18.61
N GLU A 160 0.67 -7.70 19.59
CA GLU A 160 -0.78 -7.74 19.41
C GLU A 160 -1.29 -6.66 18.43
N ASN A 161 -0.57 -5.54 18.32
CA ASN A 161 -0.92 -4.43 17.45
C ASN A 161 -0.27 -4.52 16.05
N ILE A 162 0.66 -5.46 15.84
CA ILE A 162 1.32 -5.66 14.53
C ILE A 162 0.30 -6.05 13.47
N ILE A 163 -0.68 -6.90 13.81
CA ILE A 163 -1.73 -7.33 12.87
C ILE A 163 -2.49 -6.10 12.33
N THR A 164 -2.80 -5.13 13.18
CA THR A 164 -3.45 -3.88 12.77
C THR A 164 -2.60 -3.07 11.80
N LEU A 165 -1.28 -3.07 11.96
CA LEU A 165 -0.35 -2.40 11.05
C LEU A 165 -0.20 -3.13 9.72
N GLU A 166 -0.17 -4.47 9.73
CA GLU A 166 -0.19 -5.28 8.51
C GLU A 166 -1.48 -5.04 7.73
N GLU A 167 -2.62 -4.98 8.41
CA GLU A 167 -3.90 -4.65 7.78
C GLU A 167 -3.89 -3.25 7.14
N GLU A 168 -3.28 -2.27 7.80
CA GLU A 168 -3.10 -0.92 7.24
C GLU A 168 -2.22 -0.96 5.98
N ALA A 169 -1.14 -1.75 6.00
CA ALA A 169 -0.26 -1.91 4.83
C ALA A 169 -1.02 -2.53 3.65
N ILE A 170 -1.81 -3.57 3.92
CA ILE A 170 -2.64 -4.27 2.93
C ILE A 170 -3.73 -3.36 2.38
N ASN A 171 -4.40 -2.57 3.22
CA ASN A 171 -5.42 -1.62 2.76
C ASN A 171 -4.83 -0.43 1.99
N GLY A 172 -3.52 -0.19 2.14
CA GLY A 172 -2.76 0.85 1.45
C GLY A 172 -1.92 0.34 0.28
N LEU A 173 -0.64 0.72 0.28
CA LEU A 173 0.28 0.52 -0.84
C LEU A 173 0.58 -0.96 -1.13
N ALA A 174 0.57 -1.84 -0.12
CA ALA A 174 0.85 -3.25 -0.35
C ALA A 174 -0.29 -3.93 -1.12
N GLY A 175 -1.55 -3.65 -0.77
CA GLY A 175 -2.70 -4.17 -1.51
C GLY A 175 -2.79 -3.61 -2.92
N LEU A 176 -2.52 -2.31 -3.11
CA LEU A 176 -2.48 -1.71 -4.44
C LEU A 176 -1.43 -2.39 -5.34
N ALA A 177 -0.21 -2.58 -4.82
CA ALA A 177 0.88 -3.22 -5.55
C ALA A 177 0.50 -4.63 -6.06
N VAL A 178 -0.09 -5.47 -5.21
CA VAL A 178 -0.48 -6.83 -5.64
C VAL A 178 -1.70 -6.83 -6.56
N ARG A 179 -2.64 -5.88 -6.42
CA ARG A 179 -3.74 -5.71 -7.37
C ARG A 179 -3.24 -5.34 -8.76
N GLU A 180 -2.20 -4.50 -8.83
CA GLU A 180 -1.51 -4.08 -10.05
C GLU A 180 -0.55 -5.15 -10.60
N GLY A 181 -0.51 -6.32 -9.96
CA GLY A 181 0.15 -7.50 -10.50
C GLY A 181 1.56 -7.76 -9.97
N GLU A 182 2.00 -7.06 -8.92
CA GLU A 182 3.22 -7.47 -8.22
C GLU A 182 3.04 -8.82 -7.50
N ASN A 183 4.12 -9.58 -7.37
CA ASN A 183 4.11 -10.87 -6.68
C ASN A 183 3.87 -10.69 -5.18
N VAL A 184 2.89 -11.43 -4.63
CA VAL A 184 2.45 -11.34 -3.23
C VAL A 184 3.60 -11.54 -2.24
N ARG A 185 4.53 -12.47 -2.52
CA ARG A 185 5.65 -12.76 -1.62
C ARG A 185 6.65 -11.63 -1.58
N ALA A 186 7.01 -11.10 -2.76
CA ALA A 186 7.91 -9.95 -2.86
C ALA A 186 7.32 -8.71 -2.17
N VAL A 187 6.02 -8.47 -2.32
CA VAL A 187 5.33 -7.36 -1.63
C VAL A 187 5.28 -7.61 -0.12
N ALA A 188 4.94 -8.82 0.33
CA ALA A 188 4.92 -9.16 1.75
C ALA A 188 6.28 -8.94 2.42
N GLU A 189 7.38 -9.37 1.78
CA GLU A 189 8.74 -9.12 2.26
C GLU A 189 9.07 -7.63 2.30
N ARG A 190 8.74 -6.89 1.22
CA ARG A 190 8.99 -5.44 1.12
C ARG A 190 8.28 -4.62 2.20
N PHE A 191 7.07 -5.03 2.58
CA PHE A 191 6.26 -4.33 3.60
C PHE A 191 6.31 -5.00 4.98
N GLY A 192 7.09 -6.06 5.18
CA GLY A 192 7.22 -6.74 6.47
C GLY A 192 5.94 -7.44 6.94
N ILE A 193 5.11 -7.94 6.01
CA ILE A 193 3.87 -8.67 6.32
C ILE A 193 4.21 -10.15 6.55
N VAL A 194 4.08 -10.60 7.79
CA VAL A 194 4.46 -11.95 8.22
C VAL A 194 3.26 -12.75 8.76
N GLY A 195 2.21 -12.07 9.21
CA GLY A 195 1.01 -12.69 9.75
C GLY A 195 0.31 -13.60 8.73
N LYS A 196 0.02 -14.84 9.11
CA LYS A 196 -0.66 -15.82 8.22
C LYS A 196 -2.02 -15.33 7.72
N SER A 197 -2.79 -14.67 8.59
CA SER A 197 -4.06 -14.04 8.24
C SER A 197 -3.88 -12.88 7.26
N SER A 198 -2.84 -12.06 7.47
CA SER A 198 -2.51 -10.89 6.67
C SER A 198 -2.01 -11.30 5.28
N LEU A 199 -1.15 -12.32 5.19
CA LEU A 199 -0.73 -12.93 3.92
C LEU A 199 -1.93 -13.45 3.12
N ARG A 200 -2.88 -14.12 3.78
CA ARG A 200 -4.12 -14.56 3.11
C ARG A 200 -4.93 -13.37 2.58
N LYS A 201 -5.07 -12.29 3.35
CA LYS A 201 -5.75 -11.07 2.88
C LYS A 201 -5.02 -10.46 1.68
N LEU A 202 -3.70 -10.40 1.71
CA LEU A 202 -2.89 -9.89 0.60
C LEU A 202 -3.04 -10.76 -0.67
N GLU A 203 -3.11 -12.09 -0.54
CA GLU A 203 -3.44 -12.98 -1.66
C GLU A 203 -4.83 -12.70 -2.23
N VAL A 204 -5.83 -12.41 -1.38
CA VAL A 204 -7.18 -12.02 -1.83
C VAL A 204 -7.15 -10.69 -2.59
N GLU A 205 -6.34 -9.72 -2.17
CA GLU A 205 -6.15 -8.48 -2.93
C GLU A 205 -5.57 -8.74 -4.33
N ALA A 206 -4.59 -9.65 -4.46
CA ALA A 206 -4.07 -10.05 -5.77
C ALA A 206 -5.15 -10.65 -6.67
N ILE A 207 -5.99 -11.54 -6.10
CA ILE A 207 -7.12 -12.17 -6.80
C ILE A 207 -8.16 -11.12 -7.23
N ASN A 208 -8.45 -10.14 -6.38
CA ASN A 208 -9.36 -9.04 -6.73
C ASN A 208 -8.81 -8.10 -7.83
N GLY A 209 -7.51 -8.18 -8.12
CA GLY A 209 -6.84 -7.42 -9.18
C GLY A 209 -6.52 -8.26 -10.43
N LEU A 210 -5.31 -8.05 -10.98
CA LEU A 210 -4.89 -8.65 -12.25
C LEU A 210 -4.83 -10.19 -12.23
N ALA A 211 -4.60 -10.82 -11.07
CA ALA A 211 -4.55 -12.28 -11.00
C ALA A 211 -5.93 -12.91 -11.27
N GLY A 212 -6.99 -12.41 -10.64
CA GLY A 212 -8.35 -12.88 -10.90
C GLY A 212 -8.85 -12.49 -12.29
N GLN A 213 -8.45 -11.33 -12.79
CA GLN A 213 -8.76 -10.93 -14.17
C GLN A 213 -8.15 -11.92 -15.18
N ALA A 214 -6.87 -12.25 -15.03
CA ALA A 214 -6.16 -13.16 -15.91
C ALA A 214 -6.84 -14.53 -16.01
N VAL A 215 -7.24 -15.13 -14.89
CA VAL A 215 -7.93 -16.44 -14.92
C VAL A 215 -9.34 -16.36 -15.49
N ARG A 216 -10.07 -15.26 -15.25
CA ARG A 216 -11.39 -15.03 -15.87
C ARG A 216 -11.28 -14.91 -17.38
N GLU A 217 -10.22 -14.26 -17.86
CA GLU A 217 -9.86 -14.11 -19.28
C GLU A 217 -9.18 -15.36 -19.87
N GLY A 218 -9.05 -16.41 -19.07
CA GLY A 218 -8.74 -17.74 -19.53
C GLY A 218 -7.28 -18.17 -19.44
N GLU A 219 -6.47 -17.44 -18.69
CA GLU A 219 -5.15 -17.92 -18.31
C GLU A 219 -5.26 -19.12 -17.35
N ASN A 220 -4.31 -20.06 -17.45
CA ASN A 220 -4.25 -21.23 -16.60
C ASN A 220 -4.00 -20.84 -15.12
N VAL A 221 -4.81 -21.38 -14.21
CA VAL A 221 -4.77 -21.06 -12.77
C VAL A 221 -3.38 -21.33 -12.18
N GLN A 222 -2.72 -22.43 -12.52
CA GLN A 222 -1.40 -22.76 -11.95
C GLN A 222 -0.35 -21.72 -12.36
N ALA A 223 -0.30 -21.38 -13.65
CA ALA A 223 0.61 -20.35 -14.16
C ALA A 223 0.40 -18.98 -13.48
N VAL A 224 -0.87 -18.59 -13.29
CA VAL A 224 -1.22 -17.36 -12.55
C VAL A 224 -0.75 -17.43 -11.11
N THR A 225 -0.96 -18.54 -10.41
CA THR A 225 -0.59 -18.67 -8.99
C THR A 225 0.92 -18.61 -8.77
N GLU A 226 1.71 -19.19 -9.68
CA GLU A 226 3.16 -19.09 -9.67
C GLU A 226 3.61 -17.65 -9.92
N ARG A 227 3.06 -17.00 -10.97
CA ARG A 227 3.41 -15.62 -11.34
C ARG A 227 3.15 -14.63 -10.21
N PHE A 228 1.97 -14.70 -9.59
CA PHE A 228 1.57 -13.76 -8.53
C PHE A 228 1.91 -14.25 -7.12
N GLY A 229 2.46 -15.46 -6.94
CA GLY A 229 2.90 -15.96 -5.63
C GLY A 229 1.77 -16.34 -4.68
N ILE A 230 0.63 -16.79 -5.21
CA ILE A 230 -0.56 -17.19 -4.45
C ILE A 230 -0.42 -18.66 -4.06
N VAL A 231 -0.35 -18.96 -2.77
CA VAL A 231 -0.12 -20.35 -2.28
C VAL A 231 -1.14 -20.81 -1.25
N GLY A 232 -1.92 -19.90 -0.68
CA GLY A 232 -2.97 -20.25 0.28
C GLY A 232 -4.06 -21.11 -0.35
N LYS A 233 -4.35 -22.27 0.26
CA LYS A 233 -5.39 -23.20 -0.24
C LYS A 233 -6.75 -22.56 -0.47
N SER A 234 -7.16 -21.65 0.42
CA SER A 234 -8.41 -20.91 0.25
C SER A 234 -8.36 -19.91 -0.91
N SER A 235 -7.19 -19.33 -1.16
CA SER A 235 -6.97 -18.35 -2.21
C SER A 235 -6.94 -19.04 -3.58
N LEU A 236 -6.30 -20.21 -3.66
CA LEU A 236 -6.35 -21.10 -4.82
C LEU A 236 -7.79 -21.49 -5.16
N TYR A 237 -8.58 -21.88 -4.16
CA TYR A 237 -9.99 -22.19 -4.34
C TYR A 237 -10.78 -21.00 -4.92
N THR A 238 -10.58 -19.78 -4.40
CA THR A 238 -11.24 -18.58 -4.92
C THR A 238 -10.85 -18.31 -6.37
N LEU A 239 -9.57 -18.47 -6.70
CA LEU A 239 -9.05 -18.24 -8.05
C LEU A 239 -9.57 -19.28 -9.06
N GLU A 240 -9.68 -20.54 -8.67
CA GLU A 240 -10.34 -21.57 -9.50
C GLU A 240 -11.82 -21.25 -9.73
N PHE A 241 -12.52 -20.76 -8.70
CA PHE A 241 -13.91 -20.33 -8.85
C PHE A 241 -14.05 -19.15 -9.82
N ASP A 242 -13.11 -18.21 -9.80
CA ASP A 242 -13.06 -17.11 -10.77
C ASP A 242 -12.84 -17.63 -12.19
N ALA A 243 -11.97 -18.63 -12.40
CA ALA A 243 -11.79 -19.28 -13.70
C ALA A 243 -13.10 -19.92 -14.19
N VAL A 244 -13.82 -20.64 -13.31
CA VAL A 244 -15.12 -21.26 -13.63
C VAL A 244 -16.19 -20.19 -13.92
N ASN A 245 -16.17 -19.05 -13.24
CA ASN A 245 -17.09 -17.95 -13.51
C ASN A 245 -16.72 -17.15 -14.78
N GLY A 246 -15.53 -17.36 -15.34
CA GLY A 246 -15.04 -16.75 -16.57
C GLY A 246 -15.14 -17.68 -17.79
N LEU A 247 -14.10 -17.65 -18.64
CA LEU A 247 -14.10 -18.38 -19.91
C LEU A 247 -14.20 -19.91 -19.76
N ALA A 248 -13.71 -20.50 -18.66
CA ALA A 248 -13.82 -21.94 -18.47
C ALA A 248 -15.30 -22.37 -18.33
N GLY A 249 -16.10 -21.63 -17.55
CA GLY A 249 -17.54 -21.89 -17.43
C GLY A 249 -18.29 -21.65 -18.73
N LEU A 250 -17.91 -20.61 -19.49
CA LEU A 250 -18.52 -20.35 -20.80
C LEU A 250 -18.24 -21.51 -21.77
N ALA A 251 -17.00 -21.98 -21.86
CA ALA A 251 -16.60 -23.07 -22.73
C ALA A 251 -17.42 -24.35 -22.49
N VAL A 252 -17.61 -24.75 -21.23
CA VAL A 252 -18.43 -25.95 -20.92
C VAL A 252 -19.91 -25.73 -21.14
N ARG A 253 -20.43 -24.51 -20.93
CA ARG A 253 -21.82 -24.18 -21.29
C ARG A 253 -22.06 -24.30 -22.79
N GLU A 254 -21.09 -23.89 -23.59
CA GLU A 254 -21.08 -23.98 -25.06
C GLU A 254 -20.75 -25.39 -25.56
N GLY A 255 -20.55 -26.33 -24.64
CA GLY A 255 -20.53 -27.75 -24.91
C GLY A 255 -19.16 -28.38 -25.05
N GLU A 256 -18.08 -27.69 -24.66
CA GLU A 256 -16.80 -28.33 -24.47
C GLU A 256 -16.84 -29.36 -23.34
N ASN A 257 -15.98 -30.38 -23.44
CA ASN A 257 -15.85 -31.41 -22.41
C ASN A 257 -15.25 -30.84 -21.12
N VAL A 258 -15.89 -31.12 -19.98
CA VAL A 258 -15.52 -30.58 -18.66
C VAL A 258 -14.10 -30.94 -18.25
N GLN A 259 -13.65 -32.18 -18.50
CA GLN A 259 -12.30 -32.61 -18.11
C GLN A 259 -11.23 -31.91 -18.94
N ALA A 260 -11.44 -31.81 -20.26
CA ALA A 260 -10.52 -31.10 -21.15
C ALA A 260 -10.42 -29.60 -20.80
N VAL A 261 -11.55 -28.97 -20.43
CA VAL A 261 -11.57 -27.59 -19.94
C VAL A 261 -10.84 -27.49 -18.60
N ALA A 262 -11.13 -28.36 -17.64
CA ALA A 262 -10.48 -28.34 -16.33
C ALA A 262 -8.96 -28.44 -16.44
N GLU A 263 -8.44 -29.34 -17.29
CA GLU A 263 -7.01 -29.45 -17.56
C GLU A 263 -6.44 -28.18 -18.21
N ARG A 264 -7.10 -27.66 -19.25
CA ARG A 264 -6.67 -26.45 -19.99
C ARG A 264 -6.55 -25.23 -19.07
N PHE A 265 -7.53 -25.01 -18.20
CA PHE A 265 -7.56 -23.86 -17.29
C PHE A 265 -6.91 -24.15 -15.93
N GLY A 266 -6.44 -25.38 -15.68
CA GLY A 266 -5.72 -25.74 -14.45
C GLY A 266 -6.62 -25.85 -13.21
N ILE A 267 -7.89 -26.22 -13.37
CA ILE A 267 -8.87 -26.37 -12.30
C ILE A 267 -8.76 -27.78 -11.73
N VAL A 268 -8.32 -27.92 -10.47
CA VAL A 268 -8.07 -29.24 -9.85
C VAL A 268 -8.89 -29.45 -8.57
N GLY A 269 -9.40 -28.38 -7.96
CA GLY A 269 -10.22 -28.47 -6.76
C GLY A 269 -11.56 -29.16 -7.01
N LYS A 270 -11.87 -30.18 -6.19
CA LYS A 270 -13.12 -30.98 -6.31
C LYS A 270 -14.39 -30.12 -6.38
N SER A 271 -14.47 -29.08 -5.55
CA SER A 271 -15.64 -28.18 -5.53
C SER A 271 -15.72 -27.31 -6.78
N SER A 272 -14.58 -26.85 -7.29
CA SER A 272 -14.47 -26.05 -8.52
C SER A 272 -14.83 -26.90 -9.73
N LEU A 273 -14.36 -28.14 -9.79
CA LEU A 273 -14.75 -29.14 -10.79
C LEU A 273 -16.25 -29.41 -10.76
N ARG A 274 -16.84 -29.64 -9.59
CA ARG A 274 -18.28 -29.81 -9.44
C ARG A 274 -19.05 -28.59 -9.95
N LYS A 275 -18.56 -27.37 -9.65
CA LYS A 275 -19.18 -26.13 -10.15
C LYS A 275 -19.08 -26.05 -11.67
N LEU A 276 -17.94 -26.44 -12.26
CA LEU A 276 -17.75 -26.50 -13.70
C LEU A 276 -18.69 -27.50 -14.39
N GLU A 277 -18.89 -28.69 -13.80
CA GLU A 277 -19.89 -29.66 -14.26
C GLU A 277 -21.32 -29.07 -14.22
N VAL A 278 -21.67 -28.34 -13.15
CA VAL A 278 -22.95 -27.65 -13.06
C VAL A 278 -23.11 -26.60 -14.16
N GLU A 279 -22.03 -25.89 -14.53
CA GLU A 279 -22.08 -24.97 -15.68
C GLU A 279 -22.36 -25.70 -16.99
N ALA A 280 -21.78 -26.89 -17.21
CA ALA A 280 -22.10 -27.71 -18.38
C ALA A 280 -23.60 -28.09 -18.42
N ILE A 281 -24.15 -28.52 -17.27
CA ILE A 281 -25.59 -28.86 -17.12
C ILE A 281 -26.48 -27.64 -17.39
N ASN A 282 -26.05 -26.45 -16.98
CA ASN A 282 -26.79 -25.22 -17.26
C ASN A 282 -26.74 -24.79 -18.73
N GLY A 283 -25.82 -25.36 -19.53
CA GLY A 283 -25.67 -25.11 -20.95
C GLY A 283 -26.18 -26.27 -21.83
N LEU A 284 -25.40 -26.59 -22.87
CA LEU A 284 -25.79 -27.58 -23.89
C LEU A 284 -26.00 -28.99 -23.35
N ALA A 285 -25.35 -29.38 -22.25
CA ALA A 285 -25.54 -30.71 -21.68
C ALA A 285 -26.96 -30.87 -21.13
N GLY A 286 -27.45 -29.91 -20.36
CA GLY A 286 -28.83 -29.95 -19.86
C GLY A 286 -29.85 -29.73 -20.98
N GLN A 287 -29.53 -28.94 -22.01
CA GLN A 287 -30.40 -28.83 -23.19
C GLN A 287 -30.56 -30.17 -23.92
N ALA A 288 -29.47 -30.89 -24.16
CA ALA A 288 -29.49 -32.18 -24.83
C ALA A 288 -30.35 -33.22 -24.08
N VAL A 289 -30.23 -33.26 -22.74
CA VAL A 289 -31.11 -34.10 -21.91
C VAL A 289 -32.57 -33.67 -22.03
N ARG A 290 -32.84 -32.35 -22.08
CA ARG A 290 -34.22 -31.86 -22.25
C ARG A 290 -34.82 -32.26 -23.60
N GLU A 291 -33.99 -32.36 -24.63
CA GLU A 291 -34.37 -32.79 -25.98
C GLU A 291 -34.48 -34.31 -26.13
N GLY A 292 -34.23 -35.07 -25.04
CA GLY A 292 -34.46 -36.50 -24.97
C GLY A 292 -33.21 -37.37 -25.18
N GLU A 293 -32.01 -36.78 -25.22
CA GLU A 293 -30.77 -37.55 -25.18
C GLU A 293 -30.62 -38.27 -23.83
N SER A 294 -30.05 -39.48 -23.82
CA SER A 294 -29.88 -40.24 -22.58
C SER A 294 -28.85 -39.56 -21.67
N VAL A 295 -29.10 -39.59 -20.35
CA VAL A 295 -28.18 -39.01 -19.35
C VAL A 295 -26.77 -39.57 -19.49
N GLN A 296 -26.64 -40.89 -19.74
CA GLN A 296 -25.34 -41.54 -19.91
C GLN A 296 -24.58 -41.02 -21.13
N ALA A 297 -25.24 -40.88 -22.28
CA ALA A 297 -24.60 -40.38 -23.50
C ALA A 297 -24.15 -38.93 -23.34
N VAL A 298 -24.99 -38.09 -22.72
CA VAL A 298 -24.65 -36.70 -22.39
C VAL A 298 -23.47 -36.65 -21.41
N ALA A 299 -23.53 -37.42 -20.32
CA ALA A 299 -22.47 -37.42 -19.31
C ALA A 299 -21.11 -37.80 -19.90
N GLU A 300 -21.06 -38.84 -20.74
CA GLU A 300 -19.84 -39.25 -21.45
C GLU A 300 -19.34 -38.16 -22.40
N ARG A 301 -20.23 -37.59 -23.22
CA ARG A 301 -19.89 -36.57 -24.21
C ARG A 301 -19.33 -35.29 -23.58
N PHE A 302 -19.98 -34.80 -22.53
CA PHE A 302 -19.58 -33.56 -21.85
C PHE A 302 -18.61 -33.79 -20.68
N GLY A 303 -18.25 -35.03 -20.36
CA GLY A 303 -17.26 -35.35 -19.32
C GLY A 303 -17.74 -35.09 -17.89
N ILE A 304 -19.04 -35.27 -17.64
CA ILE A 304 -19.66 -35.11 -16.32
C ILE A 304 -19.53 -36.44 -15.58
N VAL A 305 -18.80 -36.44 -14.47
CA VAL A 305 -18.47 -37.67 -13.72
C VAL A 305 -18.92 -37.63 -12.27
N GLY A 306 -19.23 -36.45 -11.73
CA GLY A 306 -19.72 -36.29 -10.37
C GLY A 306 -21.07 -36.96 -10.14
N GLU A 307 -21.17 -37.83 -9.14
CA GLU A 307 -22.44 -38.48 -8.78
C GLU A 307 -23.56 -37.47 -8.52
N ALA A 308 -23.25 -36.40 -7.77
CA ALA A 308 -24.24 -35.36 -7.47
C ALA A 308 -24.66 -34.54 -8.69
N THR A 309 -23.82 -34.42 -9.72
CA THR A 309 -24.12 -33.68 -10.95
C THR A 309 -24.84 -34.57 -11.97
N LEU A 310 -24.53 -35.87 -12.01
CA LEU A 310 -25.33 -36.88 -12.71
C LEU A 310 -26.76 -36.91 -12.19
N HIS A 311 -26.96 -36.89 -10.87
CA HIS A 311 -28.30 -36.82 -10.29
C HIS A 311 -29.08 -35.56 -10.73
N LEU A 312 -28.40 -34.41 -10.89
CA LEU A 312 -29.03 -33.21 -11.42
C LEU A 312 -29.52 -33.39 -12.87
N LEU A 313 -28.79 -34.12 -13.71
CA LEU A 313 -29.25 -34.44 -15.06
C LEU A 313 -30.46 -35.40 -15.05
N GLU A 314 -30.47 -36.39 -14.17
CA GLU A 314 -31.62 -37.29 -13.99
C GLU A 314 -32.88 -36.53 -13.56
N MET A 315 -32.72 -35.56 -12.65
CA MET A 315 -33.82 -34.69 -12.22
C MET A 315 -34.42 -33.90 -13.40
N ILE A 316 -33.59 -33.45 -14.35
CA ILE A 316 -34.07 -32.76 -15.56
C ILE A 316 -34.97 -33.69 -16.40
N VAL A 317 -34.56 -34.95 -16.58
CA VAL A 317 -35.39 -35.96 -17.28
C VAL A 317 -36.73 -36.15 -16.57
N TRP A 318 -36.69 -36.34 -15.25
CA TRP A 318 -37.89 -36.55 -14.45
C TRP A 318 -38.87 -35.37 -14.59
N CYS A 319 -38.37 -34.14 -14.48
CA CYS A 319 -39.18 -32.93 -14.65
C CYS A 319 -39.79 -32.83 -16.05
N ASN A 320 -39.11 -33.30 -17.09
CA ASN A 320 -39.64 -33.26 -18.46
C ASN A 320 -40.73 -34.31 -18.71
N GLN A 321 -40.67 -35.47 -18.05
CA GLN A 321 -41.70 -36.52 -18.19
C GLN A 321 -43.02 -36.19 -17.47
N HIS A 322 -42.99 -35.23 -16.55
CA HIS A 322 -44.14 -34.86 -15.70
C HIS A 322 -44.62 -33.41 -15.92
N ARG A 323 -44.22 -32.79 -17.04
CA ARG A 323 -44.74 -31.51 -17.53
C ARG A 323 -45.83 -31.74 -18.57
#